data_AF-A0A1R3R7R7-F1
#
_entry.id   AF-A0A1R3R7R7-F1
#
_cell.length_a   1.000
_cell.length_b   1.000
_cell.length_c   1.000
_cell.angle_alpha   90.00
_cell.angle_beta   90.00
_cell.angle_gamma   90.00
#
_symmetry.space_group_name_H-M   'P 1'
#
loop_
_entity.id
_entity.type
_entity.pdbx_description
1 polymer ?
#
loop_
_entity_poly.entity_id
_entity_poly.type
_entity_poly.pdbx_seq_one_letter_code
_entity_poly.pdbx_strand_id
1 'polypeptide(L)' 'GITLSDLFNVIDGISAWEGCILIMIMNKSEDLDEAFKCLGCVDLQIRFDFVNMHAVKELF' A
#
# COMPACT_ATOMS: atom_id res chain seq x y z
N GLY A 1 -5.89 -18.32 9.84
CA GLY A 1 -5.94 -17.35 8.74
C GLY A 1 -4.93 -16.27 9.05
N ILE A 2 -4.18 -15.80 8.07
CA ILE A 2 -3.21 -14.71 8.26
C ILE A 2 -3.98 -13.39 8.16
N THR A 3 -3.83 -12.52 9.15
CA THR A 3 -4.44 -11.18 9.11
C THR A 3 -3.45 -10.15 8.58
N LEU A 4 -3.97 -9.02 8.06
CA LEU A 4 -3.13 -7.91 7.61
C LEU A 4 -2.29 -7.34 8.78
N SER A 5 -2.84 -7.36 9.99
CA SER A 5 -2.14 -6.99 11.23
C SER A 5 -0.98 -7.93 11.57
N ASP A 6 -1.11 -9.23 11.30
CA ASP A 6 0.00 -10.20 11.47
C ASP A 6 1.16 -9.91 10.52
N LEU A 7 0.86 -9.55 9.26
CA LEU A 7 1.87 -9.17 8.28
C LEU A 7 2.62 -7.91 8.73
N PHE A 8 1.91 -6.94 9.31
CA PHE A 8 2.50 -5.69 9.80
C PHE A 8 3.43 -5.87 10.98
N ASN A 9 3.05 -6.69 11.97
CA ASN A 9 3.92 -6.96 13.11
C ASN A 9 5.26 -7.59 12.69
N VAL A 10 5.30 -8.29 11.56
CA VAL A 10 6.54 -8.87 11.01
C VAL A 10 7.39 -7.80 10.30
N ILE A 11 6.74 -6.81 9.66
CA ILE A 11 7.42 -5.78 8.85
C ILE A 11 7.85 -4.58 9.70
N ASP A 12 7.04 -4.16 10.67
CA ASP A 12 7.21 -2.94 11.49
C ASP A 12 7.82 -3.23 12.88
N GLY A 13 7.91 -4.52 13.27
CA GLY A 13 8.49 -4.95 14.54
C GLY A 13 10.02 -4.82 14.61
N ILE A 14 10.61 -5.14 15.78
CA ILE A 14 12.07 -5.15 16.07
C ILE A 14 12.93 -5.94 15.04
N SER A 15 12.29 -6.73 14.19
CA SER A 15 12.93 -7.51 13.11
C SER A 15 12.75 -6.89 11.72
N ALA A 16 12.32 -5.63 11.60
CA ALA A 16 12.19 -4.93 10.32
C ALA A 16 13.50 -5.04 9.54
N TRP A 17 13.43 -5.63 8.35
CA TRP A 17 14.60 -5.86 7.51
C TRP A 17 15.10 -4.50 7.02
N GLU A 18 16.27 -4.08 7.48
CA GLU A 18 16.92 -2.85 7.02
C GLU A 18 17.07 -2.89 5.50
N GLY A 19 16.52 -1.88 4.80
CA GLY A 19 16.66 -1.73 3.35
C GLY A 19 15.60 -2.41 2.48
N CYS A 20 14.49 -2.92 3.04
CA CYS A 20 13.37 -3.44 2.25
C CYS A 20 12.38 -2.35 1.85
N ILE A 21 11.96 -2.35 0.57
CA ILE A 21 10.88 -1.51 0.05
C ILE A 21 9.62 -2.36 -0.04
N LEU A 22 8.58 -1.99 0.72
CA LEU A 22 7.28 -2.65 0.67
C LEU A 22 6.39 -2.00 -0.41
N ILE A 23 5.94 -2.79 -1.38
CA ILE A 23 4.93 -2.36 -2.36
C ILE A 23 3.66 -3.17 -2.10
N MET A 24 2.59 -2.46 -1.73
CA MET A 24 1.27 -3.03 -1.54
C MET A 24 0.32 -2.55 -2.64
N ILE A 25 -0.43 -3.49 -3.23
CA ILE A 25 -1.47 -3.20 -4.21
C ILE A 25 -2.79 -3.66 -3.60
N MET A 26 -3.71 -2.72 -3.40
CA MET A 26 -5.01 -3.00 -2.80
C MET A 26 -6.11 -2.30 -3.59
N ASN A 27 -7.20 -3.03 -3.82
CA ASN A 27 -8.40 -2.50 -4.48
C ASN A 27 -9.33 -1.75 -3.52
N LYS A 28 -9.20 -1.98 -2.20
CA LYS A 28 -9.99 -1.36 -1.14
C LYS A 28 -9.08 -0.76 -0.09
N SER A 29 -8.53 0.41 -0.36
CA SER A 29 -7.67 1.10 0.60
C SER A 29 -8.44 1.65 1.80
N GLU A 30 -9.77 1.78 1.72
CA GLU A 30 -10.61 2.19 2.86
C GLU A 30 -10.67 1.17 4.00
N ASP A 31 -10.50 -0.12 3.70
CA ASP A 31 -10.52 -1.21 4.68
C ASP A 31 -9.17 -1.32 5.44
N LEU A 32 -8.20 -0.47 5.09
CA LEU A 32 -6.89 -0.40 5.73
C LEU A 32 -7.03 0.29 7.09
N ASP A 33 -6.50 -0.34 8.14
CA ASP A 33 -6.51 0.22 9.49
C ASP A 33 -5.79 1.58 9.52
N GLU A 34 -6.30 2.52 10.31
CA GLU A 34 -5.72 3.86 10.46
C GLU A 34 -4.26 3.82 10.93
N ALA A 35 -3.85 2.74 11.61
CA ALA A 35 -2.45 2.50 11.97
C ALA A 35 -1.48 2.50 10.77
N PHE A 36 -1.97 2.18 9.56
CA PHE A 36 -1.17 2.15 8.33
C PHE A 36 -0.95 3.54 7.73
N LYS A 37 -1.82 4.49 8.10
CA LYS A 37 -1.72 5.89 7.71
C LYS A 37 -0.89 6.70 8.72
N CYS A 38 -0.54 6.10 9.87
CA CYS A 38 0.35 6.73 10.83
C CYS A 38 1.75 6.89 10.23
N LEU A 39 2.35 8.05 10.54
CA LEU A 39 3.59 8.55 9.97
C LEU A 39 4.71 7.50 10.09
N GLY A 40 5.24 7.03 8.96
CA GLY A 40 6.44 6.17 8.90
C GLY A 40 6.23 4.74 8.39
N CYS A 41 4.98 4.26 8.27
CA CYS A 41 4.73 2.91 7.72
C CYS A 41 4.41 2.91 6.21
N VAL A 42 3.87 4.02 5.70
CA VAL A 42 3.61 4.22 4.27
C VAL A 42 4.08 5.63 3.88
N ASP A 43 5.19 5.71 3.15
CA ASP A 43 5.74 6.99 2.68
C ASP A 43 4.99 7.55 1.47
N LEU A 44 4.49 6.68 0.60
CA LEU A 44 3.86 7.06 -0.66
C LEU A 44 2.58 6.25 -0.91
N GLN A 45 1.49 6.96 -1.15
CA GLN A 45 0.23 6.37 -1.58
C GLN A 45 -0.15 6.90 -2.97
N ILE A 46 -0.34 5.99 -3.92
CA ILE A 46 -0.76 6.31 -5.29
C ILE A 46 -2.12 5.68 -5.53
N ARG A 47 -3.07 6.50 -6.00
CA ARG A 47 -4.41 6.05 -6.40
C ARG A 47 -4.44 5.82 -7.90
N PHE A 48 -5.00 4.67 -8.30
CA PHE A 48 -5.30 4.37 -9.69
C PHE A 48 -6.79 4.59 -9.93
N ASP A 49 -7.12 5.59 -10.76
CA ASP A 49 -8.49 5.87 -11.18
C ASP A 49 -8.78 5.23 -12.54
N PHE A 50 -10.06 5.26 -12.94
CA PHE A 50 -10.47 4.84 -14.27
C PHE A 50 -9.76 5.63 -15.36
N VAL A 51 -9.52 4.97 -16.49
CA VAL A 51 -8.85 5.56 -17.66
C VAL A 51 -9.67 6.74 -18.17
N ASN A 52 -9.02 7.89 -18.34
CA ASN A 52 -9.64 9.06 -18.96
C ASN A 52 -9.47 9.00 -20.50
N MET A 53 -10.25 9.80 -21.23
CA MET A 53 -10.23 9.76 -22.69
C MET A 53 -8.88 10.19 -23.30
N HIS A 54 -8.04 10.92 -22.56
CA HIS A 54 -6.67 11.22 -22.98
C HIS A 54 -5.79 9.97 -22.92
N ALA A 55 -5.83 9.24 -21.81
CA ALA A 55 -5.10 8.00 -21.62
C ALA A 55 -5.55 6.92 -22.62
N VAL A 56 -6.84 6.84 -22.98
CA VAL A 56 -7.31 5.95 -24.05
C VAL A 56 -6.63 6.26 -25.39
N LYS A 57 -6.46 7.54 -25.74
CA LYS A 57 -5.79 7.96 -26.99
C LYS A 57 -4.28 7.69 -27.00
N GLU A 58 -3.66 7.54 -25.84
CA GLU A 58 -2.23 7.20 -25.74
C GLU A 58 -2.01 5.68 -25.68
N LEU A 59 -3.01 4.93 -25.22
CA LEU A 59 -2.96 3.47 -25.12
C LEU A 59 -3.26 2.75 -26.45
N PHE A 60 -3.95 3.42 -27.37
CA PHE A 60 -4.41 2.88 -28.67
C PHE A 60 -4.13 3.87 -29.80
#